data_AF-A0A397ANC3-F1
#
_entry.id   AF-A0A397ANC3-F1
#
_cell.length_a   1.000
_cell.length_b   1.000
_cell.length_c   1.000
_cell.angle_alpha   90.00
_cell.angle_beta   90.00
_cell.angle_gamma   90.00
#
_symmetry.space_group_name_H-M   'P 1'
#
loop_
_entity.id
_entity.type
_entity.pdbx_description
1 polymer ?
#
loop_
_entity_poly.entity_id
_entity_poly.type
_entity_poly.pdbx_seq_one_letter_code
_entity_poly.pdbx_strand_id
1 'polypeptide(L)'
;QTKGQPITCEIKLPSTMATFESEFGNLMRQALEPAILVNKFPKCQVSIHAVVLEGHGSELSAAITCASLALVDAGVEMIDMVAACSAGEWDGNIVLDPTADEQTTKHVLVAFMAAQGQITHLIQQGKLSYDRVQEAISLCTDGCAGVLSTMMQMDEADFTRRLAQFPVVRKKTHYRVAWKREPGANKRPRLDVSFSTALETFLEEYFTPAESVRIRKEFEKVHIVDHGSMDPHVDL
;
A
#
# COMPACT_ATOMS: atom_id res chain seq x y z
N GLN A 1 -14.08 5.74 -24.62
CA GLN A 1 -14.03 5.69 -23.15
C GLN A 1 -13.10 4.57 -22.74
N THR A 2 -11.84 4.84 -22.39
CA THR A 2 -11.01 3.86 -21.70
C THR A 2 -11.52 3.81 -20.26
N LYS A 3 -12.14 2.70 -19.85
CA LYS A 3 -12.36 2.39 -18.43
C LYS A 3 -10.97 2.35 -17.81
N GLY A 4 -10.55 3.44 -17.15
CA GLY A 4 -9.28 3.48 -16.44
C GLY A 4 -9.31 2.44 -15.33
N GLN A 5 -8.27 1.64 -15.19
CA GLN A 5 -8.14 0.76 -14.04
C GLN A 5 -8.08 1.63 -12.76
N PRO A 6 -8.83 1.29 -11.72
CA PRO A 6 -8.92 2.11 -10.51
C PRO A 6 -7.60 2.14 -9.72
N ILE A 7 -6.79 1.09 -9.85
CA ILE A 7 -5.48 0.94 -9.21
C ILE A 7 -4.43 0.73 -10.30
N THR A 8 -3.36 1.51 -10.24
CA THR A 8 -2.18 1.36 -11.10
C THR A 8 -0.95 1.18 -10.22
N CYS A 9 -0.18 0.14 -10.49
CA CYS A 9 1.02 -0.18 -9.74
C CYS A 9 2.21 -0.20 -10.69
N GLU A 10 3.24 0.57 -10.35
CA GLU A 10 4.52 0.59 -11.06
C GLU A 10 5.63 0.28 -10.07
N ILE A 11 6.54 -0.61 -10.46
CA ILE A 11 7.75 -0.90 -9.70
C ILE A 11 8.96 -0.63 -10.57
N LYS A 12 9.93 0.07 -10.02
CA LYS A 12 11.24 0.26 -10.63
C LYS A 12 12.24 -0.63 -9.94
N LEU A 13 12.84 -1.53 -10.71
CA LEU A 13 13.85 -2.45 -10.25
C LEU A 13 15.25 -1.94 -10.65
N PRO A 14 16.31 -2.35 -9.94
CA PRO A 14 17.67 -2.09 -10.39
C PRO A 14 17.88 -2.69 -11.80
N SER A 15 18.78 -2.09 -12.58
CA SER A 15 18.94 -2.30 -14.04
C SER A 15 19.08 -3.75 -14.51
N THR A 16 19.37 -4.69 -13.62
CA THR A 16 19.47 -6.13 -13.88
C THR A 16 18.12 -6.83 -14.08
N MET A 17 17.00 -6.25 -13.62
CA MET A 17 15.67 -6.91 -13.64
C MET A 17 14.56 -6.12 -14.35
N ALA A 18 14.92 -5.14 -15.19
CA ALA A 18 13.97 -4.24 -15.85
C ALA A 18 12.86 -4.95 -16.65
N THR A 19 13.14 -6.14 -17.20
CA THR A 19 12.16 -6.93 -17.97
C THR A 19 10.95 -7.36 -17.15
N PHE A 20 11.11 -7.52 -15.84
CA PHE A 20 10.07 -8.02 -14.94
C PHE A 20 9.26 -6.91 -14.26
N GLU A 21 9.60 -5.63 -14.46
CA GLU A 21 8.92 -4.49 -13.81
C GLU A 21 7.40 -4.48 -14.08
N SER A 22 7.00 -4.72 -15.33
CA SER A 22 5.58 -4.76 -15.70
C SER A 22 4.85 -5.94 -15.03
N GLU A 23 5.51 -7.10 -14.91
CA GLU A 23 4.94 -8.28 -14.27
C GLU A 23 4.79 -8.06 -12.77
N PHE A 24 5.84 -7.60 -12.10
CA PHE A 24 5.83 -7.32 -10.66
C PHE A 24 4.81 -6.22 -10.32
N GLY A 25 4.68 -5.19 -11.17
CA GLY A 25 3.64 -4.17 -11.01
C GLY A 25 2.22 -4.77 -11.06
N ASN A 26 1.97 -5.69 -11.99
CA ASN A 26 0.69 -6.38 -12.08
C ASN A 26 0.42 -7.31 -10.89
N LEU A 27 1.43 -8.04 -10.41
CA LEU A 27 1.33 -8.91 -9.24
C LEU A 27 1.06 -8.11 -7.96
N MET A 28 1.79 -7.00 -7.77
CA MET A 28 1.57 -6.07 -6.67
C MET A 28 0.15 -5.49 -6.70
N ARG A 29 -0.36 -5.14 -7.90
CA ARG A 29 -1.75 -4.69 -8.07
C ARG A 29 -2.74 -5.77 -7.63
N GLN A 30 -2.57 -7.01 -8.09
CA GLN A 30 -3.46 -8.12 -7.76
C GLN A 30 -3.44 -8.44 -6.25
N ALA A 31 -2.29 -8.30 -5.59
CA ALA A 31 -2.15 -8.50 -4.15
C ALA A 31 -2.87 -7.44 -3.30
N LEU A 32 -2.90 -6.18 -3.76
CA LEU A 32 -3.46 -5.05 -3.01
C LEU A 32 -4.91 -4.73 -3.39
N GLU A 33 -5.35 -5.10 -4.59
CA GLU A 33 -6.73 -4.90 -5.07
C GLU A 33 -7.82 -5.40 -4.10
N PRO A 34 -7.73 -6.60 -3.49
CA PRO A 34 -8.75 -7.05 -2.54
C PRO A 34 -8.73 -6.31 -1.19
N ALA A 35 -7.62 -5.66 -0.84
CA ALA A 35 -7.49 -4.92 0.41
C ALA A 35 -8.03 -3.48 0.31
N ILE A 36 -8.03 -2.88 -0.88
CA ILE A 36 -8.41 -1.47 -1.08
C ILE A 36 -9.92 -1.34 -1.34
N LEU A 37 -10.59 -0.41 -0.65
CA LEU A 37 -12.02 -0.14 -0.85
C LEU A 37 -12.27 0.74 -2.08
N VAL A 38 -12.03 0.20 -3.27
CA VAL A 38 -12.18 0.90 -4.55
C VAL A 38 -13.57 1.53 -4.74
N ASN A 39 -14.61 0.91 -4.20
CA ASN A 39 -16.00 1.37 -4.32
C ASN A 39 -16.23 2.78 -3.73
N LYS A 40 -15.42 3.19 -2.76
CA LYS A 40 -15.51 4.53 -2.17
C LYS A 40 -14.85 5.61 -3.03
N PHE A 41 -14.13 5.22 -4.08
CA PHE A 41 -13.33 6.09 -4.93
C PHE A 41 -13.74 6.03 -6.42
N PRO A 42 -15.03 6.24 -6.79
CA PRO A 42 -15.53 6.01 -8.16
C PRO A 42 -14.97 6.97 -9.23
N LYS A 43 -14.36 8.09 -8.83
CA LYS A 43 -13.72 9.08 -9.73
C LYS A 43 -12.24 9.29 -9.43
N CYS A 44 -11.66 8.49 -8.53
CA CYS A 44 -10.25 8.61 -8.16
C CYS A 44 -9.46 7.43 -8.73
N GLN A 45 -8.16 7.63 -8.86
CA GLN A 45 -7.22 6.61 -9.28
C GLN A 45 -6.12 6.53 -8.23
N VAL A 46 -5.86 5.33 -7.73
CA VAL A 46 -4.78 5.08 -6.78
C VAL A 46 -3.56 4.61 -7.56
N SER A 47 -2.50 5.42 -7.55
CA SER A 47 -1.25 5.12 -8.23
C SER A 47 -0.14 4.83 -7.21
N ILE A 48 0.36 3.60 -7.23
CA ILE A 48 1.38 3.10 -6.31
C ILE A 48 2.69 2.97 -7.09
N HIS A 49 3.73 3.64 -6.61
CA HIS A 49 5.06 3.60 -7.22
C HIS A 49 6.06 3.07 -6.19
N ALA A 50 6.62 1.90 -6.45
CA ALA A 50 7.67 1.29 -5.64
C ALA A 50 9.01 1.42 -6.35
N VAL A 51 10.07 1.77 -5.62
CA VAL A 51 11.43 1.81 -6.16
C VAL A 51 12.30 0.95 -5.26
N VAL A 52 12.82 -0.14 -5.82
CA VAL A 52 13.75 -1.02 -5.12
C VAL A 52 15.14 -0.38 -5.22
N LEU A 53 15.68 0.04 -4.09
CA LEU A 53 17.00 0.68 -4.01
C LEU A 53 18.11 -0.36 -4.09
N GLU A 54 17.97 -1.43 -3.31
CA GLU A 54 18.88 -2.55 -3.23
C GLU A 54 18.07 -3.84 -3.21
N GLY A 55 18.53 -4.86 -3.93
CA GLY A 55 17.89 -6.16 -4.02
C GLY A 55 18.81 -7.23 -3.46
N HIS A 56 18.32 -7.96 -2.46
CA HIS A 56 19.03 -9.06 -1.80
C HIS A 56 18.15 -10.33 -1.72
N GLY A 57 17.15 -10.45 -2.60
CA GLY A 57 16.17 -11.51 -2.59
C GLY A 57 14.77 -11.02 -2.18
N SER A 58 13.74 -11.71 -2.68
CA SER A 58 12.33 -11.52 -2.30
C SER A 58 11.79 -10.07 -2.45
N GLU A 59 12.28 -9.32 -3.43
CA GLU A 59 11.98 -7.88 -3.60
C GLU A 59 10.49 -7.60 -3.80
N LEU A 60 9.75 -8.51 -4.44
CA LEU A 60 8.30 -8.38 -4.63
C LEU A 60 7.55 -8.38 -3.29
N SER A 61 7.97 -9.24 -2.37
CA SER A 61 7.31 -9.39 -1.07
C SER A 61 7.51 -8.15 -0.19
N ALA A 62 8.72 -7.61 -0.19
CA ALA A 62 9.05 -6.34 0.43
C ALA A 62 8.28 -5.18 -0.23
N ALA A 63 8.22 -5.15 -1.56
CA ALA A 63 7.51 -4.10 -2.29
C ALA A 63 6.00 -4.07 -1.98
N ILE A 64 5.33 -5.23 -1.92
CA ILE A 64 3.90 -5.33 -1.56
C ILE A 64 3.67 -4.83 -0.14
N THR A 65 4.50 -5.26 0.81
CA THR A 65 4.36 -4.87 2.22
C THR A 65 4.60 -3.37 2.41
N CYS A 66 5.66 -2.82 1.79
CA CYS A 66 5.94 -1.39 1.78
C CYS A 66 4.83 -0.57 1.10
N ALA A 67 4.25 -1.09 0.01
CA ALA A 67 3.13 -0.43 -0.65
C ALA A 67 1.89 -0.39 0.25
N SER A 68 1.60 -1.46 0.99
CA SER A 68 0.50 -1.47 1.95
C SER A 68 0.71 -0.43 3.07
N LEU A 69 1.92 -0.36 3.63
CA LEU A 69 2.27 0.67 4.61
C LEU A 69 2.12 2.09 4.05
N ALA A 70 2.57 2.32 2.82
CA ALA A 70 2.45 3.62 2.16
C ALA A 70 0.98 4.01 1.93
N LEU A 71 0.09 3.05 1.69
CA LEU A 71 -1.35 3.30 1.56
C LEU A 71 -1.99 3.68 2.91
N VAL A 72 -1.57 3.04 4.01
CA VAL A 72 -1.99 3.42 5.37
C VAL A 72 -1.52 4.84 5.70
N ASP A 73 -0.23 5.14 5.47
CA ASP A 73 0.34 6.48 5.68
C ASP A 73 -0.36 7.55 4.83
N ALA A 74 -0.75 7.21 3.61
CA ALA A 74 -1.53 8.09 2.73
C ALA A 74 -2.99 8.26 3.16
N GLY A 75 -3.48 7.53 4.16
CA GLY A 75 -4.87 7.56 4.60
C GLY A 75 -5.85 6.98 3.60
N VAL A 76 -5.40 6.06 2.73
CA VAL A 76 -6.28 5.35 1.80
C VAL A 76 -7.09 4.33 2.59
N GLU A 77 -8.40 4.36 2.44
CA GLU A 77 -9.27 3.41 3.13
C GLU A 77 -9.07 1.99 2.59
N MET A 78 -8.61 1.10 3.47
CA MET A 78 -8.38 -0.32 3.20
C MET A 78 -9.16 -1.17 4.21
N ILE A 79 -9.50 -2.39 3.81
CA ILE A 79 -10.13 -3.40 4.67
C ILE A 79 -9.11 -3.91 5.69
N ASP A 80 -7.88 -4.15 5.23
CA ASP A 80 -6.77 -4.65 6.04
C ASP A 80 -5.44 -4.26 5.40
N MET A 81 -4.36 -4.30 6.18
CA MET A 81 -3.00 -4.24 5.65
C MET A 81 -2.62 -5.59 5.02
N VAL A 82 -1.81 -5.52 3.96
CA VAL A 82 -1.31 -6.69 3.25
C VAL A 82 0.18 -6.81 3.52
N ALA A 83 0.58 -7.91 4.15
CA ALA A 83 1.97 -8.34 4.24
C ALA A 83 2.21 -9.47 3.23
N ALA A 84 3.39 -9.50 2.62
CA ALA A 84 3.79 -10.58 1.75
C ALA A 84 5.13 -11.16 2.19
N CYS A 85 5.22 -12.48 2.15
CA CYS A 85 6.45 -13.24 2.40
C CYS A 85 6.65 -14.27 1.29
N SER A 86 7.91 -14.55 0.99
CA SER A 86 8.32 -15.60 0.07
C SER A 86 8.88 -16.77 0.85
N ALA A 87 8.70 -18.00 0.37
CA ALA A 87 9.39 -19.18 0.89
C ALA A 87 9.95 -19.98 -0.28
N GLY A 88 11.18 -20.47 -0.13
CA GLY A 88 11.91 -21.22 -1.14
C GLY A 88 12.40 -22.57 -0.62
N GLU A 89 12.63 -23.52 -1.52
CA GLU A 89 13.34 -24.75 -1.16
C GLU A 89 14.85 -24.50 -1.26
N TRP A 90 15.57 -24.67 -0.15
CA TRP A 90 17.03 -24.58 -0.09
C TRP A 90 17.59 -25.80 0.64
N ASP A 91 18.54 -26.50 -0.01
CA ASP A 91 19.17 -27.73 0.51
C ASP A 91 18.18 -28.79 1.04
N GLY A 92 17.03 -28.94 0.37
CA GLY A 92 15.98 -29.89 0.73
C GLY A 92 15.04 -29.47 1.87
N ASN A 93 15.23 -28.27 2.44
CA ASN A 93 14.37 -27.66 3.46
C ASN A 93 13.60 -26.46 2.89
N ILE A 94 12.44 -26.15 3.47
CA ILE A 94 11.70 -24.92 3.14
C ILE A 94 12.23 -23.80 4.03
N VAL A 95 12.70 -22.73 3.41
CA VAL A 95 13.24 -21.54 4.07
C VAL A 95 12.31 -20.36 3.81
N LEU A 96 11.98 -19.62 4.87
CA LEU A 96 11.21 -18.39 4.80
C LEU A 96 12.13 -17.21 4.46
N ASP A 97 11.64 -16.34 3.58
CA ASP A 97 12.32 -15.14 3.06
C ASP A 97 13.73 -15.44 2.54
N PRO A 98 13.85 -16.23 1.46
CA PRO A 98 15.16 -16.62 0.94
C PRO A 98 15.95 -15.40 0.46
N THR A 99 17.23 -15.37 0.83
CA THR A 99 18.19 -14.39 0.31
C THR A 99 18.52 -14.65 -1.16
N ALA A 100 19.18 -13.71 -1.84
CA ALA A 100 19.55 -13.85 -3.25
C ALA A 100 20.38 -15.12 -3.55
N ASP A 101 21.21 -15.56 -2.59
CA ASP A 101 21.99 -16.78 -2.71
C ASP A 101 21.13 -18.04 -2.50
N GLU A 102 20.12 -17.96 -1.63
CA GLU A 102 19.18 -19.04 -1.31
C GLU A 102 18.00 -19.13 -2.29
N GLN A 103 17.82 -18.11 -3.13
CA GLN A 103 16.69 -18.00 -4.03
C GLN A 103 16.80 -19.02 -5.16
N THR A 104 16.09 -20.13 -4.99
CA THR A 104 16.02 -21.18 -6.00
C THR A 104 14.90 -20.92 -7.01
N THR A 105 14.90 -21.72 -8.08
CA THR A 105 13.82 -21.72 -9.09
C THR A 105 12.47 -22.20 -8.53
N LYS A 106 12.45 -22.71 -7.29
CA LYS A 106 11.27 -23.21 -6.59
C LYS A 106 10.94 -22.31 -5.40
N HIS A 107 10.00 -21.41 -5.59
CA HIS A 107 9.56 -20.52 -4.51
C HIS A 107 8.06 -20.26 -4.58
N VAL A 108 7.49 -19.95 -3.43
CA VAL A 108 6.09 -19.61 -3.23
C VAL A 108 6.05 -18.24 -2.55
N LEU A 109 5.35 -17.28 -3.15
CA LEU A 109 5.03 -16.01 -2.53
C LEU A 109 3.57 -16.01 -2.10
N VAL A 110 3.33 -15.58 -0.86
CA VAL A 110 2.00 -15.43 -0.29
C VAL A 110 1.82 -13.99 0.17
N ALA A 111 0.75 -13.35 -0.29
CA ALA A 111 0.26 -12.08 0.23
C ALA A 111 -0.94 -12.34 1.15
N PHE A 112 -0.93 -11.77 2.33
CA PHE A 112 -1.81 -12.12 3.44
C PHE A 112 -2.33 -10.87 4.16
N MET A 113 -3.63 -10.87 4.43
CA MET A 113 -4.35 -9.91 5.26
C MET A 113 -4.47 -10.51 6.67
N ALA A 114 -3.67 -10.02 7.61
CA ALA A 114 -3.51 -10.65 8.91
C ALA A 114 -4.70 -10.43 9.86
N ALA A 115 -5.39 -9.30 9.79
CA ALA A 115 -6.58 -9.06 10.60
C ALA A 115 -7.79 -9.86 10.10
N GLN A 116 -7.90 -10.06 8.78
CA GLN A 116 -8.95 -10.91 8.19
C GLN A 116 -8.60 -12.40 8.17
N GLY A 117 -7.32 -12.76 8.33
CA GLY A 117 -6.84 -14.13 8.21
C GLY A 117 -6.98 -14.71 6.79
N GLN A 118 -6.88 -13.87 5.76
CA GLN A 118 -7.14 -14.25 4.37
C GLN A 118 -5.93 -14.04 3.47
N ILE A 119 -5.68 -15.02 2.58
CA ILE A 119 -4.67 -14.90 1.52
C ILE A 119 -5.27 -14.11 0.36
N THR A 120 -4.63 -12.99 0.00
CA THR A 120 -5.07 -12.14 -1.12
C THR A 120 -4.52 -12.65 -2.44
N HIS A 121 -3.28 -13.11 -2.44
CA HIS A 121 -2.60 -13.55 -3.64
C HIS A 121 -1.56 -14.62 -3.33
N LEU A 122 -1.41 -15.57 -4.25
CA LEU A 122 -0.43 -16.65 -4.16
C LEU A 122 0.23 -16.83 -5.51
N ILE A 123 1.56 -16.90 -5.49
CA ILE A 123 2.38 -17.15 -6.67
C ILE A 123 3.26 -18.35 -6.36
N GLN A 124 3.25 -19.33 -7.26
CA GLN A 124 4.19 -20.43 -7.21
C GLN A 124 5.05 -20.41 -8.47
N GLN A 125 6.36 -20.41 -8.28
CA GLN A 125 7.32 -20.65 -9.34
C GLN A 125 8.05 -21.97 -9.09
N GLY A 126 8.25 -22.74 -10.15
CA GLY A 126 8.92 -24.04 -10.08
C GLY A 126 8.03 -25.21 -9.63
N LYS A 127 8.66 -26.38 -9.54
CA LYS A 127 8.00 -27.65 -9.21
C LYS A 127 8.26 -28.03 -7.76
N LEU A 128 7.24 -27.87 -6.92
CA LEU A 128 7.20 -28.31 -5.53
C LEU A 128 6.13 -29.39 -5.38
N SER A 129 6.33 -30.34 -4.46
CA SER A 129 5.29 -31.31 -4.10
C SER A 129 4.18 -30.63 -3.30
N TYR A 130 2.98 -31.19 -3.32
CA TYR A 130 1.82 -30.64 -2.60
C TYR A 130 2.11 -30.39 -1.11
N ASP A 131 2.69 -31.39 -0.44
CA ASP A 131 3.01 -31.30 1.00
C ASP A 131 3.96 -30.13 1.30
N ARG A 132 4.94 -29.89 0.41
CA ARG A 132 5.91 -28.80 0.55
C ARG A 132 5.31 -27.44 0.26
N VAL A 133 4.38 -27.36 -0.69
CA VAL A 133 3.64 -26.11 -0.95
C VAL A 133 2.77 -25.76 0.26
N GLN A 134 2.09 -26.74 0.86
CA GLN A 134 1.27 -26.52 2.04
C GLN A 134 2.13 -26.04 3.24
N GLU A 135 3.28 -26.68 3.45
CA GLU A 135 4.27 -26.26 4.46
C GLU A 135 4.74 -24.83 4.20
N ALA A 136 5.13 -24.50 2.96
CA ALA A 136 5.57 -23.16 2.57
C ALA A 136 4.49 -22.10 2.78
N ILE A 137 3.23 -22.38 2.46
CA ILE A 137 2.12 -21.45 2.68
C ILE A 137 1.94 -21.17 4.17
N SER A 138 1.95 -22.21 5.01
CA SER A 138 1.81 -22.05 6.47
C SER A 138 2.95 -21.21 7.05
N LEU A 139 4.18 -21.48 6.63
CA LEU A 139 5.35 -20.71 7.05
C LEU A 139 5.25 -19.25 6.60
N CYS A 140 4.83 -19.00 5.36
CA CYS A 140 4.63 -17.64 4.86
C CYS A 140 3.53 -16.90 5.62
N THR A 141 2.41 -17.56 5.95
CA THR A 141 1.33 -16.89 6.71
C THR A 141 1.77 -16.51 8.12
N ASP A 142 2.53 -17.37 8.78
CA ASP A 142 3.09 -17.09 10.10
C ASP A 142 4.12 -15.96 10.04
N GLY A 143 4.98 -15.98 9.00
CA GLY A 143 5.94 -14.91 8.70
C GLY A 143 5.26 -13.56 8.47
N CYS A 144 4.23 -13.52 7.63
CA CYS A 144 3.46 -12.30 7.35
C CYS A 144 2.84 -11.72 8.62
N ALA A 145 2.28 -12.56 9.50
CA ALA A 145 1.72 -12.11 10.78
C ALA A 145 2.79 -11.55 11.72
N GLY A 146 3.97 -12.19 11.78
CA GLY A 146 5.13 -11.70 12.54
C GLY A 146 5.65 -10.35 12.05
N VAL A 147 5.77 -10.19 10.73
CA VAL A 147 6.21 -8.92 10.10
C VAL A 147 5.21 -7.80 10.40
N LEU A 148 3.93 -8.06 10.21
CA LEU A 148 2.90 -7.03 10.42
C LEU A 148 2.77 -6.61 11.89
N SER A 149 2.83 -7.57 12.83
CA SER A 149 2.82 -7.26 14.26
C SER A 149 4.02 -6.42 14.67
N THR A 150 5.21 -6.71 14.14
CA THR A 150 6.41 -5.90 14.38
C THR A 150 6.26 -4.49 13.82
N MET A 151 5.66 -4.36 12.62
CA MET A 151 5.37 -3.05 12.01
C MET A 151 4.37 -2.22 12.82
N MET A 152 3.30 -2.85 13.32
CA MET A 152 2.29 -2.19 14.15
C MET A 152 2.82 -1.77 15.53
N GLN A 153 3.79 -2.49 16.08
CA GLN A 153 4.42 -2.16 17.36
C GLN A 153 5.48 -1.06 17.26
N MET A 154 5.85 -0.64 16.04
CA MET A 154 6.90 0.32 15.83
C MET A 154 6.40 1.74 16.04
N ASP A 155 6.97 2.46 17.01
CA ASP A 155 6.66 3.86 17.23
C ASP A 155 7.08 4.72 16.02
N GLU A 156 6.25 5.70 15.66
CA GLU A 156 6.46 6.61 14.52
C GLU A 156 7.81 7.34 14.60
N ALA A 157 8.25 7.68 15.83
CA ALA A 157 9.53 8.33 16.09
C ALA A 157 10.72 7.42 15.76
N ASP A 158 10.64 6.13 16.11
CA ASP A 158 11.68 5.15 15.83
C ASP A 158 11.71 4.78 14.35
N PHE A 159 10.55 4.67 13.71
CA PHE A 159 10.44 4.48 12.26
C PHE A 159 11.09 5.64 11.51
N THR A 160 10.79 6.88 11.89
CA THR A 160 11.37 8.09 11.28
C THR A 160 12.89 8.16 11.50
N ARG A 161 13.37 7.80 12.69
CA ARG A 161 14.81 7.75 13.01
C ARG A 161 15.55 6.74 12.13
N ARG A 162 14.99 5.55 11.90
CA ARG A 162 15.60 4.54 11.02
C ARG A 162 15.57 4.97 9.56
N LEU A 163 14.48 5.59 9.11
CA LEU A 163 14.40 6.11 7.75
C LEU A 163 15.38 7.25 7.49
N ALA A 164 15.76 8.05 8.48
CA ALA A 164 16.77 9.10 8.34
C ALA A 164 18.17 8.55 7.99
N GLN A 165 18.42 7.24 8.18
CA GLN A 165 19.68 6.59 7.79
C GLN A 165 19.77 6.34 6.28
N PHE A 166 18.63 6.31 5.58
CA PHE A 166 18.56 6.12 4.14
C PHE A 166 18.24 7.47 3.47
N PRO A 167 19.12 8.02 2.62
CA PRO A 167 18.91 9.31 1.96
C PRO A 167 17.88 9.18 0.82
N VAL A 168 16.63 8.89 1.17
CA VAL A 168 15.53 8.86 0.22
C VAL A 168 14.97 10.27 0.10
N VAL A 169 15.04 10.86 -1.09
CA VAL A 169 14.33 12.11 -1.38
C VAL A 169 12.83 11.81 -1.30
N ARG A 170 12.25 12.04 -0.12
CA ARG A 170 10.80 11.99 0.10
C ARG A 170 10.18 13.11 -0.74
N LYS A 171 9.84 12.82 -2.00
CA LYS A 171 8.80 13.59 -2.68
C LYS A 171 7.57 13.35 -1.82
N LYS A 172 7.06 14.41 -1.18
CA LYS A 172 5.87 14.34 -0.31
C LYS A 172 4.79 13.48 -0.98
N THR A 173 4.00 12.78 -0.19
CA THR A 173 2.80 12.06 -0.63
C THR A 173 1.86 13.09 -1.28
N HIS A 174 1.98 13.28 -2.60
CA HIS A 174 1.21 14.27 -3.34
C HIS A 174 -0.03 13.57 -3.88
N TYR A 175 -1.21 13.95 -3.40
CA TYR A 175 -2.45 13.66 -4.13
C TYR A 175 -2.42 14.45 -5.44
N ARG A 176 -2.15 13.77 -6.55
CA ARG A 176 -2.19 14.40 -7.87
C ARG A 176 -3.54 14.09 -8.51
N VAL A 177 -4.54 14.94 -8.25
CA VAL A 177 -5.82 14.87 -8.96
C VAL A 177 -5.60 15.40 -10.38
N ALA A 178 -5.22 14.51 -11.30
CA ALA A 178 -5.10 14.85 -12.71
C ALA A 178 -6.47 14.73 -13.38
N TRP A 179 -7.18 15.85 -13.51
CA TRP A 179 -8.39 15.92 -14.31
C TRP A 179 -8.05 15.78 -15.80
N LYS A 180 -8.81 14.93 -16.50
CA LYS A 180 -8.72 14.77 -17.95
C LYS A 180 -9.12 16.10 -18.60
N ARG A 181 -8.13 16.87 -19.07
CA ARG A 181 -8.34 18.16 -19.73
C ARG A 181 -9.14 18.01 -21.02
N GLU A 182 -10.12 18.88 -21.21
CA GLU A 182 -10.54 19.27 -22.56
C GLU A 182 -9.40 20.07 -23.24
N PRO A 183 -9.18 19.89 -24.55
CA PRO A 183 -8.08 20.55 -25.26
C PRO A 183 -8.34 22.07 -25.35
N GLY A 184 -7.69 22.87 -24.49
CA GLY A 184 -7.74 24.34 -24.56
C GLY A 184 -7.24 25.11 -23.33
N ALA A 185 -7.15 24.50 -22.14
CA ALA A 185 -6.80 25.22 -20.92
C ALA A 185 -5.29 25.27 -20.64
N ASN A 186 -4.66 26.43 -20.84
CA ASN A 186 -3.20 26.65 -20.74
C ASN A 186 -2.71 27.12 -19.35
N LYS A 187 -3.21 26.53 -18.25
CA LYS A 187 -2.72 26.84 -16.89
C LYS A 187 -2.17 25.60 -16.20
N ARG A 188 -0.84 25.53 -16.03
CA ARG A 188 -0.18 24.49 -15.21
C ARG A 188 -0.73 24.58 -13.78
N PRO A 189 -1.26 23.50 -13.18
CA PRO A 189 -1.66 23.54 -11.78
C PRO A 189 -0.41 23.77 -10.90
N ARG A 190 -0.53 24.65 -9.90
CA ARG A 190 0.53 24.89 -8.91
C ARG A 190 0.69 23.64 -8.05
N LEU A 191 1.94 23.24 -7.80
CA LEU A 191 2.30 21.89 -7.37
C LEU A 191 2.20 21.64 -5.86
N ASP A 192 1.83 22.64 -5.07
CA ASP A 192 1.85 22.57 -3.61
C ASP A 192 0.59 23.22 -3.04
N VAL A 193 -0.46 22.43 -2.84
CA VAL A 193 -1.63 22.86 -2.07
C VAL A 193 -1.85 21.86 -0.94
N SER A 194 -2.31 22.36 0.20
CA SER A 194 -2.68 21.55 1.36
C SER A 194 -4.08 20.94 1.14
N PHE A 195 -4.39 19.82 1.81
CA PHE A 195 -5.68 19.12 1.67
C PHE A 195 -6.87 20.07 1.92
N SER A 196 -6.75 20.98 2.89
CA SER A 196 -7.76 22.03 3.14
C SER A 196 -7.92 22.97 1.96
N THR A 197 -6.83 23.42 1.34
CA THR A 197 -6.87 24.27 0.14
C THR A 197 -7.44 23.54 -1.07
N ALA A 198 -7.22 22.23 -1.20
CA ALA A 198 -7.80 21.42 -2.26
C ALA A 198 -9.32 21.23 -2.07
N LEU A 199 -9.78 21.05 -0.84
CA LEU A 199 -11.20 21.06 -0.48
C LEU A 199 -11.86 22.41 -0.75
N GLU A 200 -11.19 23.51 -0.42
CA GLU A 200 -11.69 24.87 -0.70
C GLU A 200 -11.86 25.11 -2.20
N THR A 201 -10.83 24.79 -2.99
CA THR A 201 -10.87 24.91 -4.45
C THR A 201 -11.97 24.02 -5.07
N PHE A 202 -12.20 22.84 -4.50
CA PHE A 202 -13.23 21.91 -4.96
C PHE A 202 -14.65 22.37 -4.62
N LEU A 203 -14.86 22.93 -3.44
CA LEU A 203 -16.21 23.35 -3.01
C LEU A 203 -16.65 24.66 -3.68
N GLU A 204 -15.72 25.56 -4.01
CA GLU A 204 -16.02 26.84 -4.68
C GLU A 204 -16.57 26.68 -6.10
N GLU A 205 -16.23 25.60 -6.80
CA GLU A 205 -16.64 25.38 -8.19
C GLU A 205 -18.06 24.79 -8.33
N TYR A 206 -18.58 24.19 -7.25
CA TYR A 206 -19.85 23.43 -7.29
C TYR A 206 -20.91 23.89 -6.28
N PHE A 207 -20.56 24.71 -5.28
CA PHE A 207 -21.48 25.12 -4.21
C PHE A 207 -21.48 26.63 -3.99
N THR A 208 -22.63 27.17 -3.62
CA THR A 208 -22.71 28.57 -3.20
C THR A 208 -21.96 28.79 -1.88
N PRO A 209 -21.46 30.01 -1.59
CA PRO A 209 -20.72 30.30 -0.35
C PRO A 209 -21.50 29.96 0.93
N ALA A 210 -22.83 29.91 0.87
CA ALA A 210 -23.68 29.51 1.99
C ALA A 210 -23.72 27.98 2.21
N GLU A 211 -23.66 27.20 1.13
CA GLU A 211 -23.68 25.73 1.18
C GLU A 211 -22.32 25.17 1.60
N SER A 212 -21.21 25.78 1.19
CA SER A 212 -19.87 25.38 1.61
C SER A 212 -19.66 25.53 3.12
N VAL A 213 -20.21 26.58 3.73
CA VAL A 213 -20.21 26.78 5.19
C VAL A 213 -21.04 25.71 5.91
N ARG A 214 -22.15 25.28 5.31
CA ARG A 214 -23.03 24.23 5.88
C ARG A 214 -22.35 22.86 5.83
N ILE A 215 -21.72 22.53 4.70
CA ILE A 215 -20.93 21.30 4.51
C ILE A 215 -19.73 21.27 5.47
N ARG A 216 -19.01 22.39 5.65
CA ARG A 216 -17.95 22.50 6.68
C ARG A 216 -18.45 22.17 8.08
N LYS A 217 -19.60 22.73 8.46
CA LYS A 217 -20.20 22.53 9.78
C LYS A 217 -20.67 21.08 10.00
N GLU A 218 -20.96 20.36 8.93
CA GLU A 218 -21.35 18.95 8.94
C GLU A 218 -20.11 18.04 9.04
N PHE A 219 -19.04 18.35 8.31
CA PHE A 219 -17.75 17.65 8.40
C PHE A 219 -17.05 17.85 9.76
N GLU A 220 -17.07 19.06 10.32
CA GLU A 220 -16.56 19.32 11.67
C GLU A 220 -17.38 18.58 12.73
N LYS A 221 -18.70 18.45 12.55
CA LYS A 221 -19.53 17.63 13.46
C LYS A 221 -19.15 16.16 13.41
N VAL A 222 -18.87 15.60 12.23
CA VAL A 222 -18.44 14.21 12.10
C VAL A 222 -17.07 13.99 12.78
N HIS A 223 -16.15 14.95 12.67
CA HIS A 223 -14.85 14.87 13.37
C HIS A 223 -14.92 15.10 14.88
N ILE A 224 -15.95 15.80 15.39
CA ILE A 224 -16.14 15.97 16.84
C ILE A 224 -16.80 14.73 17.48
N VAL A 225 -17.59 13.96 16.72
CA VAL A 225 -18.27 12.76 17.24
C VAL A 225 -17.28 11.61 17.51
N ASP A 226 -16.17 11.50 16.77
CA ASP A 226 -15.15 10.45 16.98
C ASP A 226 -14.14 10.76 18.10
N HIS A 227 -14.27 11.91 18.78
CA HIS A 227 -13.45 12.27 19.97
C HIS A 227 -14.28 12.51 21.24
N GLY A 228 -15.54 12.06 21.25
CA GLY A 228 -16.50 12.32 22.33
C GLY A 228 -17.16 11.06 22.91
N SER A 229 -16.40 10.02 23.25
CA SER A 229 -16.87 8.94 24.12
C SER A 229 -15.75 8.32 24.96
N MET A 230 -15.26 9.10 25.92
CA MET A 230 -14.61 8.55 27.12
C MET A 230 -15.44 9.03 28.32
N ASP A 231 -16.23 8.11 28.87
CA ASP A 231 -17.06 8.34 30.04
C ASP A 231 -16.20 8.76 31.26
N PRO A 232 -16.65 9.74 32.06
CA PRO A 232 -16.00 10.07 33.33
C PRO A 232 -16.64 9.23 34.44
N HIS A 233 -15.96 8.20 34.92
CA HIS A 233 -16.04 7.71 36.31
C HIS A 233 -15.13 6.48 36.46
N VAL A 234 -14.12 6.57 37.34
CA VAL A 234 -14.02 5.83 38.61
C VAL A 234 -12.84 6.42 39.39
N ASP A 235 -13.15 7.01 40.54
CA ASP A 235 -12.22 7.35 41.61
C ASP A 235 -11.63 6.07 42.24
N LEU A 236 -10.30 5.99 42.36
CA LEU A 236 -9.49 5.58 43.54
C LEU A 236 -8.03 5.34 43.16
#